data_AF-A0A7V6WHI5-F1
#
_entry.id   AF-A0A7V6WHI5-F1
#
_cell.length_a   1.000
_cell.length_b   1.000
_cell.length_c   1.000
_cell.angle_alpha   90.00
_cell.angle_beta   90.00
_cell.angle_gamma   90.00
#
_symmetry.space_group_name_H-M   'P 1'
#
loop_
_entity.id
_entity.type
_entity.pdbx_description
1 polymer ?
#
loop_
_entity_poly.entity_id
_entity_poly.type
_entity_poly.pdbx_seq_one_letter_code
_entity_poly.pdbx_strand_id
1 'polypeptide(L)'
;GFGMASLLMFKQRIGKKDLAVLGILLLVFLFLLFIYDGMRGVETQSHIGQTSSLIQQSSPVVLFQIFKRKLLMNYKLIRYSTWTLALLTVIIVLALLFRWPLGILKEIFRRHSYLYFGFIAGLVGTIAAFVFNDSGVVAAAMSMIPIGISLILMCVDEVSRQDSGEQPFYDYSG
;
A
#
# COMPACT_ATOMS: atom_id res chain seq x y z
N GLY A 1 -2.85 -2.26 3.94
CA GLY A 1 -3.70 -2.43 2.76
C GLY A 1 -5.03 -3.05 3.13
N PHE A 2 -5.09 -4.38 3.22
CA PHE A 2 -6.34 -5.12 3.46
C PHE A 2 -7.19 -4.62 4.64
N GLY A 3 -6.60 -4.47 5.83
CA GLY A 3 -7.34 -3.96 7.00
C GLY A 3 -7.97 -2.57 6.79
N MET A 4 -7.30 -1.69 6.03
CA MET A 4 -7.85 -0.38 5.66
C MET A 4 -9.03 -0.52 4.68
N ALA A 5 -8.93 -1.43 3.70
CA ALA A 5 -10.01 -1.71 2.75
C ALA A 5 -11.25 -2.23 3.48
N SER A 6 -11.09 -3.19 4.38
CA SER A 6 -12.19 -3.73 5.18
C SER A 6 -12.88 -2.63 6.01
N LEU A 7 -12.09 -1.78 6.67
CA LEU A 7 -12.64 -0.71 7.50
C LEU A 7 -13.42 0.32 6.68
N LEU A 8 -12.90 0.72 5.52
CA LEU A 8 -13.59 1.60 4.58
C LEU A 8 -14.89 0.97 4.04
N MET A 9 -14.87 -0.32 3.71
CA MET A 9 -16.07 -1.03 3.24
C MET A 9 -17.18 -1.11 4.28
N PHE A 10 -16.84 -1.36 5.56
CA PHE A 10 -17.85 -1.49 6.62
C PHE A 10 -18.35 -0.15 7.17
N LYS A 11 -17.46 0.84 7.32
CA LYS A 11 -17.78 2.07 8.08
C LYS A 11 -17.94 3.31 7.20
N GLN A 12 -17.43 3.30 5.96
CA GLN A 12 -17.38 4.41 4.98
C GLN A 12 -16.70 5.70 5.46
N ARG A 13 -16.68 6.02 6.76
CA ARG A 13 -15.99 7.13 7.40
C ARG A 13 -15.07 6.60 8.50
N ILE A 14 -13.79 6.94 8.41
CA ILE A 14 -12.76 6.49 9.34
C ILE A 14 -12.45 7.58 10.34
N GLY A 15 -12.61 7.27 11.63
CA GLY A 15 -12.15 8.11 12.73
C GLY A 15 -10.76 7.73 13.22
N LYS A 16 -10.12 8.61 14.00
CA LYS A 16 -8.83 8.35 14.65
C LYS A 16 -8.85 7.08 15.53
N LYS A 17 -10.00 6.81 16.16
CA LYS A 17 -10.22 5.61 16.99
C LYS A 17 -10.13 4.33 16.17
N ASP A 18 -10.70 4.33 14.97
CA ASP A 18 -10.69 3.15 14.09
C ASP A 18 -9.27 2.83 13.61
N LEU A 19 -8.50 3.86 13.29
CA LEU A 19 -7.09 3.72 12.93
C LEU A 19 -6.26 3.19 14.10
N ALA A 20 -6.52 3.67 15.32
CA ALA A 20 -5.87 3.17 16.53
C ALA A 20 -6.21 1.69 16.80
N VAL A 21 -7.49 1.31 16.68
CA VAL A 21 -7.92 -0.09 16.83
C VAL A 21 -7.26 -0.98 15.79
N LEU A 22 -7.21 -0.56 14.52
CA LEU A 22 -6.55 -1.31 13.46
C LEU A 22 -5.05 -1.50 13.76
N GLY A 23 -4.38 -0.45 14.24
CA GLY A 23 -2.98 -0.52 14.66
C GLY A 23 -2.76 -1.48 15.84
N ILE A 24 -3.62 -1.42 16.85
CA ILE A 24 -3.56 -2.33 18.01
C ILE A 24 -3.79 -3.77 17.58
N LEU A 25 -4.81 -4.04 16.75
CA LEU A 25 -5.09 -5.38 16.23
C LEU A 25 -3.90 -5.93 15.43
N LEU A 26 -3.26 -5.10 14.61
CA LEU A 26 -2.05 -5.49 13.89
C LEU A 26 -0.92 -5.85 14.86
N LEU A 27 -0.68 -5.04 15.91
CA LEU A 27 0.36 -5.31 16.90
C LEU A 27 0.08 -6.60 17.68
N VAL A 28 -1.16 -6.82 18.11
CA VAL A 28 -1.58 -8.04 18.80
C VAL A 28 -1.38 -9.25 17.90
N PHE A 29 -1.80 -9.17 16.63
CA PHE A 29 -1.61 -10.25 15.67
C PHE A 29 -0.13 -10.58 15.46
N LEU A 30 0.72 -9.57 15.26
CA LEU A 30 2.18 -9.76 15.12
C LEU A 30 2.80 -10.35 16.39
N PHE A 31 2.34 -9.93 17.56
CA PHE A 31 2.81 -10.46 18.84
C PHE A 31 2.43 -11.93 19.03
N LEU A 32 1.20 -12.32 18.68
CA LEU A 32 0.76 -13.71 18.71
C LEU A 32 1.57 -14.58 17.74
N LEU A 33 1.83 -14.08 16.51
CA LEU A 33 2.70 -14.77 15.56
C LEU A 33 4.11 -14.95 16.11
N PHE A 34 4.65 -13.93 16.78
CA PHE A 34 5.96 -13.98 17.39
C PHE A 34 6.05 -15.05 18.49
N ILE A 35 5.07 -15.12 19.40
CA ILE A 35 5.00 -16.17 20.42
C ILE A 35 4.88 -17.55 19.75
N TYR A 36 3.96 -17.68 18.81
CA TYR A 36 3.71 -18.94 18.13
C TYR A 36 4.95 -19.49 17.39
N ASP A 37 5.70 -18.60 16.72
CA ASP A 37 6.96 -18.99 16.07
C ASP A 37 8.07 -19.27 17.07
N GLY A 38 8.13 -18.54 18.18
CA GLY A 38 9.10 -18.77 19.26
C GLY A 38 8.93 -20.10 20.01
N MET A 39 7.72 -20.67 20.00
CA MET A 39 7.43 -21.99 20.59
C MET A 39 7.89 -23.17 19.71
N ARG A 40 8.33 -22.91 18.46
CA ARG A 40 8.83 -23.94 17.54
C ARG A 40 10.31 -24.25 17.83
N GLY A 41 10.73 -25.50 17.58
CA GLY A 41 12.14 -25.90 17.73
C GLY A 41 13.04 -25.12 16.76
N VAL A 42 14.27 -24.81 17.18
CA VAL A 42 15.22 -23.87 16.51
C VAL A 42 15.43 -24.17 15.02
N GLU A 43 15.44 -25.45 14.62
CA GLU A 43 15.57 -25.92 13.22
C GLU A 43 14.34 -25.63 12.35
N THR A 44 13.18 -25.34 12.95
CA THR A 44 11.88 -25.12 12.29
C THR A 44 11.31 -23.71 12.51
N GLN A 45 12.04 -22.85 13.24
CA GLN A 45 11.66 -21.47 13.47
C GLN A 45 11.76 -20.67 12.17
N SER A 46 10.79 -19.79 11.95
CA SER A 46 10.91 -18.82 10.85
C SER A 46 12.06 -17.84 11.13
N HIS A 47 12.43 -17.03 10.13
CA HIS A 47 13.39 -15.94 10.32
C HIS A 47 13.02 -14.99 11.49
N ILE A 48 11.75 -14.94 11.89
CA ILE A 48 11.26 -14.15 13.04
C ILE A 48 11.70 -14.80 14.37
N GLY A 49 11.57 -16.12 14.53
CA GLY A 49 12.02 -16.89 15.68
C GLY A 49 13.55 -16.90 15.83
N GLN A 50 14.30 -17.01 14.74
CA GLN A 50 15.76 -16.86 14.77
C GLN A 50 16.21 -15.43 15.13
N THR A 51 15.42 -14.41 14.78
CA THR A 51 15.68 -13.03 15.22
C THR A 51 15.41 -12.87 16.72
N SER A 52 14.48 -13.63 17.31
CA SER A 52 14.18 -13.59 18.74
C SER A 52 15.29 -14.17 19.63
N SER A 53 15.97 -15.23 19.18
CA SER A 53 17.12 -15.80 19.88
C SER A 53 18.34 -14.89 19.80
N LEU A 54 18.52 -14.19 18.67
CA LEU A 54 19.46 -13.08 18.55
C LEU A 54 19.09 -11.95 19.52
N ILE A 55 17.84 -11.48 19.56
CA ILE A 55 17.40 -10.37 20.44
C ILE A 55 17.62 -10.67 21.93
N GLN A 56 17.38 -11.91 22.38
CA GLN A 56 17.65 -12.31 23.77
C GLN A 56 19.15 -12.20 24.15
N GLN A 57 20.05 -12.24 23.16
CA GLN A 57 21.49 -12.05 23.34
C GLN A 57 21.99 -10.67 22.85
N SER A 58 21.13 -9.82 22.28
CA SER A 58 21.55 -8.64 21.51
C SER A 58 21.42 -7.32 22.25
N SER A 59 22.52 -6.57 22.24
CA SER A 59 22.58 -5.14 22.54
C SER A 59 21.81 -4.31 21.48
N PRO A 60 21.29 -3.10 21.78
CA PRO A 60 20.63 -2.18 20.82
C PRO A 60 21.38 -1.98 19.48
N VAL A 61 22.68 -2.26 19.48
CA VAL A 61 23.56 -2.32 18.31
C VAL A 61 23.02 -3.22 17.18
N VAL A 62 22.43 -4.38 17.49
CA VAL A 62 21.95 -5.33 16.46
C VAL A 62 20.73 -4.79 15.72
N LEU A 63 19.80 -4.15 16.43
CA LEU A 63 18.65 -3.47 15.82
C LEU A 63 19.11 -2.36 14.86
N PHE A 64 20.12 -1.58 15.28
CA PHE A 64 20.70 -0.54 14.44
C PHE A 64 21.38 -1.12 13.18
N GLN A 65 22.08 -2.26 13.31
CA GLN A 65 22.70 -2.93 12.16
C GLN A 65 21.66 -3.45 11.15
N ILE A 66 20.56 -4.03 11.62
CA ILE A 66 19.45 -4.47 10.75
C ILE A 66 18.85 -3.27 10.01
N PHE A 67 18.58 -2.18 10.73
CA PHE A 67 18.06 -0.95 10.14
C PHE A 67 19.01 -0.37 9.09
N LYS A 68 20.31 -0.30 9.42
CA LYS A 68 21.36 0.15 8.48
C LYS A 68 21.39 -0.70 7.22
N ARG A 69 21.32 -2.03 7.34
CA ARG A 69 21.28 -2.94 6.18
C ARG A 69 20.05 -2.70 5.30
N LYS A 70 18.87 -2.53 5.90
CA LYS A 70 17.61 -2.18 5.20
C LYS A 70 17.74 -0.84 4.45
N LEU A 71 18.34 0.17 5.07
CA LEU A 71 18.51 1.50 4.48
C LEU A 71 19.50 1.47 3.31
N LEU A 72 20.64 0.79 3.47
CA LEU A 72 21.63 0.60 2.39
C LEU A 72 21.04 -0.13 1.18
N MET A 73 20.20 -1.14 1.42
CA MET A 73 19.54 -1.88 0.35
C MET A 73 18.55 -1.00 -0.42
N ASN A 74 17.68 -0.26 0.29
CA ASN A 74 16.77 0.70 -0.35
C ASN A 74 17.54 1.79 -1.11
N TYR A 75 18.62 2.33 -0.54
CA TYR A 75 19.46 3.31 -1.21
C TYR A 75 20.08 2.76 -2.51
N LYS A 76 20.61 1.53 -2.48
CA LYS A 76 21.14 0.86 -3.67
C LYS A 76 20.06 0.67 -4.74
N LEU A 77 18.84 0.28 -4.34
CA LEU A 77 17.72 0.12 -5.26
C LEU A 77 17.34 1.47 -5.89
N ILE A 78 17.20 2.52 -5.08
CA ILE A 78 16.96 3.89 -5.57
C ILE A 78 18.00 4.27 -6.64
N ARG A 79 19.28 4.01 -6.37
CA ARG A 79 20.38 4.44 -7.23
C ARG A 79 20.61 3.60 -8.49
N TYR A 80 20.38 2.29 -8.43
CA TYR A 80 20.83 1.35 -9.47
C TYR A 80 19.73 0.43 -10.03
N SER A 81 18.50 0.49 -9.52
CA SER A 81 17.42 -0.38 -9.99
C SER A 81 16.52 0.30 -11.01
N THR A 82 16.14 -0.42 -12.05
CA THR A 82 15.10 -0.03 -13.01
C THR A 82 13.74 0.19 -12.34
N TRP A 83 13.49 -0.45 -11.19
CA TRP A 83 12.26 -0.29 -10.41
C TRP A 83 12.06 1.11 -9.85
N THR A 84 13.13 1.87 -9.61
CA THR A 84 13.03 3.27 -9.20
C THR A 84 12.39 4.12 -10.29
N LEU A 85 12.80 3.90 -11.54
CA LEU A 85 12.18 4.55 -12.69
C LEU A 85 10.72 4.14 -12.83
N ALA A 86 10.39 2.85 -12.67
CA ALA A 86 9.00 2.39 -12.70
C ALA A 86 8.15 3.07 -11.60
N LEU A 87 8.64 3.15 -10.37
CA LEU A 87 7.95 3.83 -9.28
C LEU A 87 7.77 5.33 -9.57
N LEU A 88 8.83 5.99 -10.02
CA LEU A 88 8.78 7.42 -10.39
C LEU A 88 7.79 7.67 -11.53
N THR A 89 7.78 6.84 -12.56
CA THR A 89 6.82 6.92 -13.66
C THR A 89 5.39 6.85 -13.14
N VAL A 90 5.09 5.88 -12.27
CA VAL A 90 3.74 5.77 -11.69
C VAL A 90 3.37 6.97 -10.84
N ILE A 91 4.31 7.49 -10.03
CA ILE A 91 4.08 8.70 -9.23
C ILE A 91 3.83 9.92 -10.13
N ILE A 92 4.64 10.11 -11.17
CA ILE A 92 4.51 11.23 -12.12
C ILE A 92 3.18 11.13 -12.87
N VAL A 93 2.83 9.95 -13.39
CA VAL A 93 1.57 9.74 -14.10
C VAL A 93 0.37 9.98 -13.19
N LEU A 94 0.41 9.49 -11.95
CA LEU A 94 -0.64 9.78 -10.97
C LEU A 94 -0.71 11.28 -10.64
N ALA A 95 0.42 11.95 -10.46
CA ALA A 95 0.46 13.39 -10.21
C ALA A 95 -0.13 14.20 -11.37
N LEU A 96 0.18 13.81 -12.62
CA LEU A 96 -0.42 14.39 -13.83
C LEU A 96 -1.92 14.09 -13.91
N LEU A 97 -2.34 12.87 -13.55
CA LEU A 97 -3.74 12.49 -13.47
C LEU A 97 -4.49 13.33 -12.42
N PHE A 98 -3.85 13.64 -11.28
CA PHE A 98 -4.40 14.57 -10.31
C PHE A 98 -4.30 16.04 -10.74
N ARG A 99 -3.67 16.37 -11.88
CA ARG A 99 -3.56 17.75 -12.36
C ARG A 99 -4.49 18.05 -13.53
N TRP A 100 -4.76 17.07 -14.40
CA TRP A 100 -5.29 17.33 -15.75
C TRP A 100 -6.62 16.66 -16.11
N PRO A 101 -7.29 15.92 -15.21
CA PRO A 101 -8.75 16.00 -15.17
C PRO A 101 -9.29 15.79 -13.74
N LEU A 102 -8.95 16.71 -12.82
CA LEU A 102 -9.42 16.67 -11.43
C LEU A 102 -10.93 16.47 -11.28
N GLY A 103 -11.71 17.01 -12.22
CA GLY A 103 -13.17 16.82 -12.27
C GLY A 103 -13.57 15.38 -12.55
N ILE A 104 -12.95 14.74 -13.54
CA ILE A 104 -13.26 13.38 -13.98
C ILE A 104 -12.91 12.37 -12.89
N LEU A 105 -11.70 12.46 -12.33
CA LEU A 105 -11.26 11.55 -11.27
C LEU A 105 -12.12 11.71 -10.00
N LYS A 106 -12.48 12.96 -9.65
CA LYS A 106 -13.39 13.22 -8.53
C LYS A 106 -14.77 12.63 -8.79
N GLU A 107 -15.28 12.72 -10.02
CA GLU A 107 -16.56 12.15 -10.39
C GLU A 107 -16.53 10.62 -10.37
N ILE A 108 -15.47 10.00 -10.89
CA ILE A 108 -15.26 8.54 -10.82
C ILE A 108 -15.28 8.07 -9.36
N PHE A 109 -14.54 8.73 -8.46
CA PHE A 109 -14.51 8.37 -7.05
C PHE A 109 -15.81 8.69 -6.31
N ARG A 110 -16.57 9.70 -6.73
CA ARG A 110 -17.91 9.98 -6.21
C ARG A 110 -18.90 8.88 -6.59
N ARG A 111 -18.89 8.46 -7.87
CA ARG A 111 -19.76 7.40 -8.39
C ARG A 111 -19.40 6.02 -7.88
N HIS A 112 -18.11 5.72 -7.79
CA HIS A 112 -17.60 4.42 -7.38
C HIS A 112 -16.88 4.51 -6.03
N SER A 113 -17.66 4.63 -4.97
CA SER A 113 -17.12 4.74 -3.61
C SER A 113 -16.23 3.54 -3.23
N TYR A 114 -16.54 2.34 -3.70
CA TYR A 114 -15.71 1.15 -3.46
C TYR A 114 -14.36 1.20 -4.19
N LEU A 115 -14.29 1.80 -5.39
CA LEU A 115 -13.03 2.03 -6.09
C LEU A 115 -12.17 3.04 -5.33
N TYR A 116 -12.79 4.11 -4.82
CA TYR A 116 -12.11 5.05 -3.94
C TYR A 116 -11.56 4.36 -2.69
N PHE A 117 -12.34 3.45 -2.06
CA PHE A 117 -11.86 2.70 -0.91
C PHE A 117 -10.68 1.79 -1.24
N GLY A 118 -10.74 1.08 -2.37
CA GLY A 118 -9.65 0.26 -2.88
C GLY A 118 -8.39 1.09 -3.16
N PHE A 119 -8.54 2.26 -3.77
CA PHE A 119 -7.43 3.18 -4.02
C PHE A 119 -6.75 3.65 -2.74
N ILE A 120 -7.52 4.12 -1.75
CA ILE A 120 -6.97 4.58 -0.46
C ILE A 120 -6.30 3.43 0.29
N ALA A 121 -6.95 2.26 0.35
CA ALA A 121 -6.38 1.10 1.00
C ALA A 121 -5.10 0.60 0.31
N GLY A 122 -5.08 0.65 -1.02
CA GLY A 122 -3.94 0.36 -1.86
C GLY A 122 -2.78 1.33 -1.60
N LEU A 123 -3.05 2.63 -1.55
CA LEU A 123 -2.05 3.66 -1.23
C LEU A 123 -1.42 3.43 0.16
N VAL A 124 -2.25 3.17 1.18
CA VAL A 124 -1.77 2.83 2.53
C VAL A 124 -0.94 1.55 2.51
N GLY A 125 -1.35 0.54 1.71
CA GLY A 125 -0.60 -0.68 1.48
C GLY A 125 0.77 -0.42 0.84
N THR A 126 0.83 0.38 -0.22
CA THR A 126 2.06 0.77 -0.92
C THR A 126 3.02 1.49 0.02
N ILE A 127 2.53 2.41 0.86
CA ILE A 127 3.36 3.10 1.87
C ILE A 127 3.92 2.09 2.87
N ALA A 128 3.08 1.19 3.39
CA ALA A 128 3.54 0.15 4.30
C ALA A 128 4.58 -0.78 3.64
N ALA A 129 4.36 -1.18 2.39
CA ALA A 129 5.30 -1.98 1.62
C ALA A 129 6.64 -1.25 1.43
N PHE A 130 6.61 0.05 1.15
CA PHE A 130 7.81 0.87 1.05
C PHE A 130 8.61 0.93 2.36
N VAL A 131 7.93 1.09 3.49
CA VAL A 131 8.56 1.28 4.81
C VAL A 131 9.09 -0.04 5.39
N PHE A 132 8.30 -1.11 5.33
CA PHE A 132 8.59 -2.34 6.07
C PHE A 132 9.35 -3.39 5.24
N ASN A 133 9.31 -3.31 3.91
CA ASN A 133 9.98 -4.28 3.03
C ASN A 133 11.48 -3.98 2.86
N ASP A 134 12.29 -5.04 2.76
CA ASP A 134 13.74 -4.92 2.49
C ASP A 134 14.03 -4.28 1.13
N SER A 135 13.18 -4.54 0.13
CA SER A 135 13.19 -3.90 -1.19
C SER A 135 12.01 -2.93 -1.36
N GLY A 136 11.81 -2.07 -0.37
CA GLY A 136 10.71 -1.09 -0.29
C GLY A 136 10.33 -0.43 -1.61
N VAL A 137 11.29 0.09 -2.36
CA VAL A 137 11.07 0.68 -3.70
C VAL A 137 10.38 -0.28 -4.67
N VAL A 138 10.85 -1.53 -4.76
CA VAL A 138 10.32 -2.55 -5.67
C VAL A 138 8.92 -2.97 -5.23
N ALA A 139 8.75 -3.23 -3.93
CA ALA A 139 7.46 -3.62 -3.37
C ALA A 139 6.41 -2.52 -3.55
N ALA A 140 6.81 -1.25 -3.39
CA ALA A 140 5.94 -0.11 -3.64
C ALA A 140 5.57 0.02 -5.12
N ALA A 141 6.54 -0.12 -6.03
CA ALA A 141 6.28 -0.09 -7.48
C ALA A 141 5.28 -1.17 -7.88
N MET A 142 5.53 -2.42 -7.47
CA MET A 142 4.66 -3.57 -7.77
C MET A 142 3.25 -3.39 -7.20
N SER A 143 3.11 -2.74 -6.05
CA SER A 143 1.81 -2.45 -5.45
C SER A 143 1.08 -1.32 -6.19
N MET A 144 1.80 -0.29 -6.64
CA MET A 144 1.21 0.93 -7.19
C MET A 144 0.92 0.85 -8.70
N ILE A 145 1.71 0.12 -9.47
CA ILE A 145 1.54 -0.06 -10.93
C ILE A 145 0.11 -0.52 -11.29
N PRO A 146 -0.43 -1.64 -10.76
CA PRO A 146 -1.77 -2.08 -11.13
C PRO A 146 -2.85 -1.07 -10.73
N ILE A 147 -2.71 -0.44 -9.55
CA ILE A 147 -3.63 0.59 -9.08
C ILE A 147 -3.64 1.79 -10.04
N GLY A 148 -2.45 2.27 -10.41
CA GLY A 148 -2.28 3.39 -11.33
C GLY A 148 -2.84 3.10 -12.71
N ILE A 149 -2.51 1.94 -13.29
CA ILE A 149 -3.01 1.52 -14.61
C ILE A 149 -4.54 1.46 -14.62
N SER A 150 -5.17 0.82 -13.62
CA SER A 150 -6.62 0.74 -13.54
C SER A 150 -7.29 2.12 -13.48
N LEU A 151 -6.73 3.07 -12.72
CA LEU A 151 -7.27 4.43 -12.66
C LEU A 151 -7.11 5.19 -13.98
N ILE A 152 -5.95 5.05 -14.63
CA ILE A 152 -5.71 5.72 -15.92
C ILE A 152 -6.70 5.20 -16.96
N LEU A 153 -6.90 3.88 -17.05
CA LEU A 153 -7.85 3.28 -17.98
C LEU A 153 -9.28 3.77 -17.73
N MET A 154 -9.71 3.90 -16.47
CA MET A 154 -11.03 4.46 -16.15
C MET A 154 -11.16 5.94 -16.55
N CYS A 155 -10.11 6.73 -16.35
CA CYS A 155 -10.13 8.13 -16.79
C CYS A 155 -10.17 8.23 -18.32
N VAL A 156 -9.44 7.38 -19.04
CA VAL A 156 -9.46 7.34 -20.51
C VAL A 156 -10.85 6.95 -21.02
N ASP A 157 -11.46 5.93 -20.44
CA ASP A 157 -12.82 5.51 -20.79
C ASP A 157 -13.84 6.64 -20.57
N GLU A 158 -13.79 7.31 -19.41
CA GLU A 158 -14.70 8.41 -19.09
C GLU A 158 -14.50 9.63 -20.00
N VAL A 159 -13.25 9.96 -20.38
CA VAL A 159 -12.96 11.02 -21.37
C VAL A 159 -13.50 10.64 -22.74
N SER A 160 -13.29 9.39 -23.17
CA SER A 160 -13.70 8.90 -24.49
C SER A 160 -15.22 8.91 -24.65
N ARG A 161 -15.94 8.59 -23.57
CA ARG A 161 -17.41 8.69 -23.53
C ARG A 161 -17.92 10.13 -23.62
N GLN A 162 -17.25 11.08 -22.96
CA GLN A 162 -17.61 12.50 -23.04
C GLN A 162 -17.42 13.06 -24.47
N ASP A 163 -16.33 12.69 -25.15
CA ASP A 163 -16.05 13.13 -26.53
C ASP A 163 -17.01 12.51 -27.56
N SER A 164 -17.50 11.29 -27.31
CA SER A 164 -18.41 10.59 -28.22
C SER A 164 -19.86 11.11 -28.19
N GLY A 165 -20.18 12.05 -27.29
CA GLY A 165 -21.55 12.53 -27.08
C GLY A 165 -22.51 11.46 -26.54
N GLU A 166 -21.98 10.28 -26.16
CA GLU A 166 -22.75 9.27 -25.43
C GLU A 166 -23.12 9.86 -24.07
N GLN A 167 -24.41 9.80 -23.74
CA GLN A 167 -24.83 10.17 -22.40
C GLN A 167 -24.07 9.32 -21.36
N PRO A 168 -23.70 9.90 -20.20
CA PRO A 168 -23.20 9.11 -19.09
C PRO A 168 -24.20 7.99 -18.80
N PHE A 169 -23.70 6.79 -18.46
CA PHE A 169 -24.44 5.51 -18.44
C PHE A 169 -25.75 5.45 -17.61
N TYR A 170 -26.22 6.54 -16.98
CA TYR A 170 -27.36 6.48 -16.08
C TYR A 170 -28.28 7.71 -16.17
N ASP A 171 -29.16 7.73 -17.16
CA ASP A 171 -30.57 8.04 -16.89
C ASP A 171 -31.22 6.78 -16.34
N TYR A 172 -31.16 6.62 -15.02
CA TYR A 172 -32.21 5.92 -14.28
C TYR A 172 -32.87 6.96 -13.39
N SER A 173 -33.82 7.67 -13.99
CA SER A 173 -34.89 8.37 -13.30
C SER A 173 -35.50 7.48 -12.19
N GLY A 174 -35.54 7.98 -10.96
CA GLY A 174 -36.21 7.35 -9.81
C GLY A 174 -35.61 7.75 -8.47
#